data_AF-A0A2D4RYJ4-F1
#
_entry.id   AF-A0A2D4RYJ4-F1
#
_cell.length_a   1.000
_cell.length_b   1.000
_cell.length_c   1.000
_cell.angle_alpha   90.00
_cell.angle_beta   90.00
_cell.angle_gamma   90.00
#
_symmetry.space_group_name_H-M   'P 1'
#
loop_
_entity.id
_entity.type
_entity.pdbx_description
1 polymer ?
#
loop_
_entity_poly.entity_id
_entity_poly.type
_entity_poly.pdbx_seq_one_letter_code
_entity_poly.pdbx_strand_id
1 'polypeptide(L)'
;MFIADKILAVKGDTGSPTRRFLISWHGYGPEHNSWQPRKNLQPEMVNEFLNANDMYDHNWPGVRCPHCDQPCKSDHGLNLHLRKCLLKPEDEQKFKGTCAEAKVKENKLKESQKKEENAKH
;
A
#
# COMPACT_ATOMS: atom_id res chain seq x y z
N MET A 1 -7.91 16.73 6.96
CA MET A 1 -7.58 15.31 6.72
C MET A 1 -8.49 14.50 7.61
N PHE A 2 -9.42 13.73 7.05
CA PHE A 2 -10.33 12.90 7.85
C PHE A 2 -9.64 11.57 8.17
N ILE A 3 -9.78 11.10 9.41
CA ILE A 3 -9.18 9.84 9.87
C ILE A 3 -10.30 8.80 9.93
N ALA A 4 -10.13 7.70 9.21
CA ALA A 4 -11.03 6.55 9.30
C ALA A 4 -10.81 5.85 10.65
N ASP A 5 -11.89 5.61 11.38
CA ASP A 5 -11.88 4.98 12.71
C ASP A 5 -12.12 3.47 12.61
N LYS A 6 -13.23 3.09 11.98
CA LYS A 6 -13.62 1.67 11.81
C LYS A 6 -14.46 1.42 10.56
N ILE A 7 -14.40 0.19 10.06
CA ILE A 7 -15.29 -0.30 9.01
C ILE A 7 -16.52 -0.93 9.65
N LEU A 8 -17.70 -0.50 9.22
CA LEU A 8 -18.97 -0.95 9.76
C LEU A 8 -19.66 -2.00 8.89
N ALA A 9 -19.51 -1.87 7.57
CA ALA A 9 -20.17 -2.75 6.61
C ALA A 9 -19.41 -2.79 5.29
N VAL A 10 -19.66 -3.83 4.50
CA VAL A 10 -19.17 -3.97 3.14
C VAL A 10 -20.33 -4.28 2.20
N LYS A 11 -20.26 -3.78 0.97
CA LYS A 11 -21.21 -4.13 -0.10
C LYS A 11 -20.51 -4.35 -1.43
N GLY A 12 -21.11 -5.20 -2.26
CA GLY A 12 -20.57 -5.62 -3.55
C GLY A 12 -19.73 -6.89 -3.45
N ASP A 13 -19.45 -7.48 -4.62
CA ASP A 13 -18.79 -8.77 -4.73
C ASP A 13 -17.31 -8.71 -4.34
N THR A 14 -16.82 -9.83 -3.80
CA THR A 14 -15.42 -10.03 -3.47
C THR A 14 -14.53 -9.88 -4.71
N GLY A 15 -13.43 -9.13 -4.59
CA GLY A 15 -12.53 -8.83 -5.70
C GLY A 15 -13.06 -7.86 -6.76
N SER A 16 -14.28 -7.32 -6.60
CA SER A 16 -14.82 -6.32 -7.53
C SER A 16 -14.28 -4.91 -7.26
N PRO A 17 -13.94 -4.13 -8.31
CA PRO A 17 -13.57 -2.72 -8.15
C PRO A 17 -14.74 -1.85 -7.66
N THR A 18 -15.97 -2.33 -7.76
CA THR A 18 -17.17 -1.62 -7.27
C THR A 18 -17.45 -1.88 -5.79
N ARG A 19 -16.64 -2.73 -5.13
CA ARG A 19 -16.79 -3.03 -3.70
C ARG A 19 -16.53 -1.78 -2.87
N ARG A 20 -17.44 -1.50 -1.94
CA ARG A 20 -17.38 -0.33 -1.06
C ARG A 20 -17.49 -0.73 0.40
N PHE A 21 -16.84 0.04 1.25
CA PHE A 21 -16.83 -0.16 2.70
C PHE A 21 -17.42 1.07 3.37
N LEU A 22 -18.29 0.85 4.35
CA LEU A 22 -18.89 1.91 5.13
C LEU A 22 -17.95 2.29 6.26
N ILE A 23 -17.49 3.54 6.25
CA ILE A 23 -16.49 4.04 7.19
C ILE A 23 -17.16 4.89 8.26
N SER A 24 -16.80 4.58 9.50
CA SER A 24 -16.99 5.49 10.64
C SER A 24 -15.79 6.41 10.72
N TRP A 25 -16.03 7.72 10.73
CA TRP A 25 -14.96 8.72 10.81
C TRP A 25 -14.69 9.09 12.27
N HIS A 26 -13.42 9.29 12.61
CA HIS A 26 -13.03 9.66 13.96
C HIS A 26 -13.54 11.07 14.29
N GLY A 27 -14.25 11.22 15.41
CA GLY A 27 -14.83 12.49 15.86
C GLY A 27 -16.13 12.90 15.16
N TYR A 28 -16.71 12.05 14.30
CA TYR A 28 -17.99 12.30 13.65
C TYR A 28 -19.05 11.27 14.04
N GLY A 29 -20.30 11.73 14.12
CA GLY A 29 -21.45 10.87 14.37
C GLY A 29 -21.75 9.91 13.21
N PRO A 30 -22.63 8.91 13.45
CA PRO A 30 -22.99 7.91 12.44
C PRO A 30 -23.67 8.48 11.20
N GLU A 31 -24.20 9.71 11.28
CA GLU A 31 -24.76 10.46 10.14
C GLU A 31 -23.72 10.81 9.07
N HIS A 32 -22.45 10.90 9.45
CA HIS A 32 -21.35 11.20 8.53
C HIS A 32 -20.73 9.94 7.92
N ASN A 33 -21.20 8.75 8.30
CA ASN A 33 -20.68 7.50 7.78
C ASN A 33 -20.84 7.45 6.27
N SER A 34 -19.73 7.16 5.58
CA SER A 34 -19.68 7.27 4.12
C SER A 34 -19.15 6.00 3.48
N TRP A 35 -19.71 5.62 2.34
CA TRP A 35 -19.24 4.49 1.55
C TRP A 35 -18.00 4.87 0.75
N GLN A 36 -16.85 4.30 1.12
CA GLN A 36 -15.57 4.55 0.46
C GLN A 36 -15.11 3.34 -0.34
N PRO A 37 -14.46 3.55 -1.50
CA PRO A 37 -13.80 2.47 -2.23
C PRO A 37 -12.56 1.99 -1.47
N ARG A 38 -12.12 0.74 -1.73
CA ARG A 38 -10.95 0.15 -1.06
C ARG A 38 -9.67 0.99 -1.18
N LYS A 39 -9.44 1.65 -2.32
CA LYS A 39 -8.26 2.54 -2.53
C LYS A 39 -8.16 3.70 -1.53
N ASN A 40 -9.27 4.12 -0.95
CA ASN A 40 -9.29 5.22 0.01
C ASN A 40 -9.02 4.73 1.44
N LEU A 41 -8.84 3.42 1.63
CA LEU A 41 -8.71 2.76 2.92
C LEU A 41 -7.35 2.11 3.03
N GLN A 42 -6.90 1.97 4.27
CA GLN A 42 -5.69 1.22 4.53
C GLN A 42 -5.95 -0.28 4.32
N PRO A 43 -5.09 -0.99 3.56
CA PRO A 43 -5.21 -2.42 3.33
C PRO A 43 -5.41 -3.25 4.60
N GLU A 44 -4.72 -2.87 5.68
CA GLU A 44 -4.73 -3.56 6.97
C GLU A 44 -6.12 -3.53 7.61
N MET A 45 -6.71 -2.34 7.77
CA MET A 45 -8.06 -2.16 8.33
C MET A 45 -9.12 -2.98 7.59
N VAL A 46 -9.02 -3.06 6.27
CA VAL A 46 -9.96 -3.85 5.47
C VAL A 46 -9.72 -5.34 5.66
N ASN A 47 -8.46 -5.78 5.74
CA ASN A 47 -8.14 -7.18 6.00
C ASN A 47 -8.65 -7.63 7.38
N GLU A 48 -8.42 -6.82 8.41
CA GLU A 48 -8.92 -7.08 9.78
C GLU A 48 -10.45 -7.20 9.80
N PHE A 49 -11.16 -6.26 9.15
CA PHE A 49 -12.62 -6.31 9.05
C PHE A 49 -13.11 -7.57 8.34
N LEU A 50 -12.52 -7.93 7.20
CA LEU A 50 -12.95 -9.10 6.42
C LEU A 50 -12.68 -10.41 7.18
N ASN A 51 -11.53 -10.50 7.86
CA ASN A 51 -11.17 -11.65 8.69
C ASN A 51 -12.11 -11.80 9.89
N ALA A 52 -12.41 -10.70 10.59
CA ALA A 52 -13.29 -10.70 11.77
C ALA A 52 -14.75 -11.07 11.42
N ASN A 53 -15.20 -10.78 10.20
CA ASN A 53 -16.57 -11.09 9.73
C ASN A 53 -16.68 -12.42 8.98
N ASP A 54 -15.63 -13.26 8.97
CA ASP A 54 -15.53 -14.52 8.20
C ASP A 54 -15.85 -14.33 6.70
N MET A 55 -15.73 -13.10 6.20
CA MET A 55 -15.87 -12.77 4.77
C MET A 55 -14.57 -13.04 4.00
N TYR A 56 -13.55 -13.51 4.70
CA TYR A 56 -12.32 -14.03 4.15
C TYR A 56 -12.57 -15.50 3.78
N ASP A 57 -12.59 -15.80 2.48
CA ASP A 57 -12.80 -17.18 2.02
C ASP A 57 -11.55 -18.01 2.36
N HIS A 58 -11.57 -18.66 3.53
CA HIS A 58 -10.47 -19.50 4.03
C HIS A 58 -10.27 -20.78 3.21
N ASN A 59 -11.24 -21.13 2.35
CA ASN A 59 -11.18 -22.31 1.48
C ASN A 59 -10.46 -22.04 0.15
N TRP A 60 -10.05 -20.79 -0.13
CA TRP A 60 -9.26 -20.47 -1.31
C TRP A 60 -7.79 -20.88 -1.11
N PRO A 61 -7.21 -21.77 -1.96
CA PRO A 61 -5.87 -22.31 -1.78
C PRO A 61 -4.73 -21.32 -2.12
N GLY A 62 -5.02 -20.02 -2.20
CA GLY A 62 -4.09 -19.02 -2.69
C GLY A 62 -4.09 -17.73 -1.87
N VAL A 63 -3.12 -16.87 -2.16
CA VAL A 63 -2.97 -15.57 -1.50
C VAL A 63 -3.90 -14.53 -2.13
N ARG A 64 -4.46 -13.61 -1.33
CA ARG A 64 -5.23 -12.46 -1.84
C ARG A 64 -4.36 -11.23 -1.95
N CYS A 65 -4.66 -10.37 -2.92
CA CYS A 65 -3.99 -9.09 -3.05
C CYS A 65 -4.42 -8.13 -1.93
N PRO A 66 -3.50 -7.57 -1.11
CA PRO A 66 -3.85 -6.65 -0.04
C PRO A 66 -4.50 -5.34 -0.55
N HIS A 67 -4.25 -4.96 -1.80
CA HIS A 67 -4.76 -3.70 -2.36
C HIS A 67 -6.17 -3.81 -2.95
N CYS A 68 -6.49 -4.92 -3.62
CA CYS A 68 -7.78 -5.08 -4.31
C CYS A 68 -8.61 -6.27 -3.84
N ASP A 69 -8.10 -7.06 -2.88
CA ASP A 69 -8.71 -8.30 -2.39
C ASP A 69 -8.96 -9.35 -3.50
N GLN A 70 -8.31 -9.22 -4.67
CA GLN A 70 -8.43 -10.24 -5.71
C GLN A 70 -7.71 -11.52 -5.29
N PRO A 71 -8.36 -12.68 -5.42
CA PRO A 71 -7.72 -13.97 -5.19
C PRO A 71 -6.65 -14.22 -6.26
N CYS A 72 -5.44 -14.53 -5.81
CA CYS A 72 -4.34 -14.96 -6.66
C CYS A 72 -4.10 -16.46 -6.44
N LYS A 73 -3.70 -17.18 -7.50
CA LYS A 73 -3.48 -18.63 -7.46
C LYS A 73 -2.17 -19.03 -6.78
N SER A 74 -1.22 -18.10 -6.64
CA SER A 74 0.10 -18.34 -6.05
C SER A 74 0.76 -17.04 -5.61
N ASP A 75 1.81 -17.14 -4.79
CA ASP A 75 2.64 -15.99 -4.38
C ASP A 75 3.28 -15.27 -5.58
N HIS A 76 3.75 -16.03 -6.58
CA HIS A 76 4.23 -15.45 -7.83
C HIS A 76 3.12 -14.67 -8.56
N GLY A 77 1.90 -15.22 -8.57
CA GLY A 77 0.72 -14.55 -9.12
C GLY A 77 0.39 -13.25 -8.38
N LEU A 78 0.52 -13.25 -7.05
CA LEU A 78 0.38 -12.05 -6.23
C LEU A 78 1.44 -11.01 -6.59
N ASN A 79 2.71 -11.39 -6.68
CA ASN A 79 3.79 -10.47 -7.05
C ASN A 79 3.56 -9.82 -8.42
N LEU A 80 3.12 -10.59 -9.42
CA LEU A 80 2.76 -10.06 -10.74
C LEU A 80 1.54 -9.13 -10.66
N HIS A 81 0.54 -9.50 -9.87
CA HIS A 81 -0.64 -8.69 -9.64
C HIS A 81 -0.29 -7.36 -8.98
N LEU A 82 0.47 -7.37 -7.88
CA LEU A 82 0.86 -6.18 -7.12
C LEU A 82 1.48 -5.10 -8.01
N ARG A 83 2.36 -5.49 -8.94
CA ARG A 83 2.99 -4.57 -9.92
C ARG A 83 1.97 -3.84 -10.78
N LYS A 84 0.90 -4.54 -11.20
CA LYS A 84 -0.15 -4.07 -12.10
C LYS A 84 -1.41 -3.58 -11.37
N CYS A 85 -1.47 -3.69 -10.05
CA CYS A 85 -2.68 -3.41 -9.29
C CYS A 85 -3.07 -1.93 -9.43
N LEU A 86 -4.31 -1.67 -9.84
CA LEU A 86 -4.84 -0.31 -10.02
C LEU A 86 -5.21 0.37 -8.68
N LEU A 87 -5.27 -0.40 -7.59
CA LEU A 87 -5.58 0.08 -6.24
C LEU A 87 -4.33 0.15 -5.36
N LYS A 88 -3.13 -0.03 -5.93
CA LYS A 88 -1.89 0.17 -5.18
C LYS A 88 -1.81 1.62 -4.71
N PRO A 89 -1.36 1.89 -3.47
CA PRO A 89 -1.03 3.24 -3.08
C PRO A 89 0.03 3.79 -4.04
N GLU A 90 -0.03 5.08 -4.35
CA GLU A 90 1.09 5.76 -5.01
C GLU A 90 2.27 5.71 -4.04
N ASP A 91 3.15 4.74 -4.26
CA ASP A 91 4.42 4.68 -3.59
C ASP A 91 5.23 5.91 -4.02
N GLU A 92 5.70 6.70 -3.06
CA GLU A 92 6.79 7.66 -3.26
C GLU A 92 8.07 6.86 -3.61
N GLN A 93 8.11 6.22 -4.77
CA GLN A 93 9.35 5.75 -5.37
C GLN A 93 10.13 6.97 -5.85
N LYS A 94 10.66 7.73 -4.89
CA LYS A 94 11.75 8.69 -5.07
C LYS A 94 13.03 7.91 -5.38
N PHE A 95 13.10 7.27 -6.54
CA PHE A 95 14.38 6.89 -7.10
C PHE A 95 14.96 8.10 -7.82
N LYS A 96 15.52 9.05 -7.04
CA LYS A 96 16.33 10.15 -7.62
C LYS A 96 17.71 9.60 -7.96
N GLY A 97 17.82 9.02 -9.15
CA GLY A 97 19.09 8.73 -9.81
C GLY A 97 19.43 7.24 -9.87
N THR A 98 20.08 6.86 -10.97
CA THR A 98 20.59 5.52 -11.24
C THR A 98 21.66 5.09 -10.23
N CYS A 99 21.87 3.78 -10.09
CA CYS A 99 22.99 3.21 -9.33
C CYS A 99 24.36 3.71 -9.82
N ALA A 100 24.47 4.14 -11.08
CA ALA A 100 25.66 4.82 -11.60
C ALA A 100 25.85 6.23 -11.01
N GLU A 101 24.77 7.02 -10.90
CA GLU A 101 24.82 8.37 -10.32
C GLU A 101 25.18 8.34 -8.83
N ALA A 102 24.69 7.36 -8.08
CA ALA A 102 25.07 7.15 -6.68
C ALA A 102 26.59 6.89 -6.53
N LYS A 103 27.17 6.08 -7.43
CA LYS A 103 28.60 5.75 -7.40
C LYS A 103 29.48 6.94 -7.80
N VAL A 104 29.06 7.74 -8.76
CA VAL A 104 29.75 8.98 -9.16
C VAL A 104 29.76 10.00 -8.02
N LYS A 105 28.67 10.13 -7.28
CA LYS A 105 28.60 11.02 -6.10
C LYS A 105 29.49 10.53 -4.95
N GLU A 106 29.52 9.22 -4.71
CA GLU A 106 30.43 8.59 -3.73
C GLU A 106 31.90 8.86 -4.10
N ASN A 107 32.28 8.66 -5.37
CA ASN A 107 33.65 8.91 -5.83
C ASN A 107 34.03 10.39 -5.72
N LYS A 108 33.17 11.32 -6.16
CA LYS A 108 33.42 12.77 -6.01
C LYS A 108 33.59 13.21 -4.57
N LEU A 109 32.83 12.63 -3.63
CA LEU A 109 32.95 12.94 -2.21
C LEU A 109 34.29 12.45 -1.64
N LYS A 110 34.71 11.23 -2.01
CA LYS A 110 36.02 10.67 -1.62
C LYS A 110 37.19 11.49 -2.18
N GLU A 111 37.06 12.01 -3.40
CA GLU A 111 38.07 12.89 -4.01
C GLU A 111 38.19 14.24 -3.32
N SER A 112 37.07 14.85 -2.90
CA SER A 112 37.08 16.11 -2.16
C SER A 112 37.71 15.94 -0.76
N GLN A 113 37.38 14.87 -0.05
CA GLN A 113 37.95 14.57 1.26
C GLN A 113 39.47 14.36 1.21
N LYS A 114 39.96 13.68 0.17
CA LYS A 114 41.39 13.43 -0.02
C LYS A 114 42.20 14.70 -0.34
N LYS A 115 41.57 15.71 -0.97
CA LYS A 115 42.18 17.01 -1.22
C LYS A 115 42.26 17.86 0.06
N GLU A 116 41.23 17.78 0.91
CA GLU A 116 41.21 18.48 2.20
C GLU A 116 42.20 17.90 3.21
N GLU A 117 42.47 16.59 3.18
CA GLU A 117 43.51 15.96 4.01
C GLU A 117 44.93 16.26 3.51
N ASN A 118 45.14 16.41 2.21
CA ASN A 118 46.45 16.75 1.63
C ASN A 118 46.80 18.24 1.76
N ALA A 119 45.82 19.11 1.98
CA ALA A 119 46.03 20.54 2.23
C ALA A 119 46.32 20.90 3.71
N LYS A 120 46.34 19.90 4.60
CA LYS A 120 46.60 20.06 6.05
C LYS A 120 47.98 19.53 6.49
N HIS A 121 48.81 19.05 5.55
CA HIS A 121 50.23 18.77 5.74
C HIS A 121 51.07 19.82 5.00
#